data_AF-A0A183U021-F1
#
_entry.id   AF-A0A183U021-F1
#
_cell.length_a   1.000
_cell.length_b   1.000
_cell.length_c   1.000
_cell.angle_alpha   90.00
_cell.angle_beta   90.00
_cell.angle_gamma   90.00
#
_symmetry.space_group_name_H-M   'P 1'
#
loop_
_entity.id
_entity.type
_entity.pdbx_description
1 polymer ?
#
loop_
_entity_poly.entity_id
_entity_poly.type
_entity_poly.pdbx_seq_one_letter_code
_entity_poly.pdbx_strand_id
1 'polypeptide(L)'
;MGDAFSNGGGRSGAFIALDANLELMKKTDQIDVYEYAKTMVNSRPHLVDSVDQYQFIYDALAEAVLCNIEPIAMWQLKERSSMYKARRDRQLMEAQDAYENKLLVMLTPTLRIGDCAGGHRLENRGKNRDVMVVPPDHARPYLQTLHGESKDYTYINAVEVDGFTRKNEFIVTEWPKLSTIDSFWTLVFDHSCHTIVNLSNQGNSRVSRLNYS
;
A
#
# COMPACT_ATOMS: atom_id res chain seq x y z
N MET A 1 1.07 10.08 27.72
CA MET A 1 2.35 9.73 27.09
C MET A 1 2.78 10.97 26.33
N GLY A 2 3.91 11.57 26.73
CA GLY A 2 4.20 12.99 26.50
C GLY A 2 4.25 13.39 25.02
N ASP A 3 3.77 14.59 24.74
CA ASP A 3 3.96 15.29 23.47
C ASP A 3 5.46 15.30 23.15
N ALA A 4 5.86 14.54 22.12
CA ALA A 4 7.20 14.61 21.58
C ALA A 4 7.37 15.97 20.92
N PHE A 5 7.90 16.95 21.67
CA PHE A 5 8.34 18.21 21.11
C PHE A 5 9.32 17.91 19.98
N SER A 6 8.92 18.21 18.74
CA SER A 6 9.73 18.02 17.54
C SER A 6 10.90 19.02 17.61
N ASN A 7 12.08 18.55 18.01
CA ASN A 7 13.30 19.36 18.20
C ASN A 7 13.92 19.90 16.89
N GLY A 8 13.24 19.75 15.76
CA GLY A 8 13.76 20.08 14.42
C GLY A 8 14.91 19.19 13.96
N GLY A 9 15.13 18.07 14.64
CA GLY A 9 16.05 16.99 14.26
C GLY A 9 15.29 15.72 13.86
N GLY A 10 16.01 14.67 13.52
CA GLY A 10 15.47 13.38 13.09
C GLY A 10 14.78 13.43 11.73
N ARG A 11 13.49 13.81 11.69
CA ARG A 11 12.71 13.90 10.43
C ARG A 11 13.25 14.98 9.51
N SER A 12 13.59 16.14 10.06
CA SER A 12 14.19 17.24 9.28
C SER A 12 15.56 16.85 8.74
N GLY A 13 16.36 16.13 9.53
CA GLY A 13 17.66 15.63 9.07
C GLY A 13 17.54 14.58 7.99
N ALA A 14 16.63 13.62 8.15
CA ALA A 14 16.35 12.63 7.11
C ALA A 14 15.90 13.30 5.81
N PHE A 15 15.02 14.30 5.87
CA PHE A 15 14.60 15.07 4.69
C PHE A 15 15.76 15.78 4.01
N ILE A 16 16.58 16.52 4.76
CA ILE A 16 17.74 17.24 4.21
C ILE A 16 18.76 16.26 3.61
N ALA A 17 19.00 15.13 4.28
CA ALA A 17 19.90 14.08 3.80
C ALA A 17 19.46 13.51 2.45
N LEU A 18 18.16 13.22 2.33
CA LEU A 18 17.55 12.72 1.12
C LEU A 18 17.66 13.73 -0.01
N ASP A 19 17.23 14.96 0.22
CA ASP A 19 17.24 16.02 -0.79
C ASP A 19 18.66 16.29 -1.31
N ALA A 20 19.63 16.43 -0.41
CA ALA A 20 21.02 16.67 -0.78
C ALA A 20 21.64 15.52 -1.59
N ASN A 21 21.34 14.26 -1.23
CA ASN A 21 21.84 13.11 -1.99
C ASN A 21 21.14 12.96 -3.34
N LEU A 22 19.85 13.25 -3.44
CA LEU A 22 19.12 13.24 -4.71
C LEU A 22 19.63 14.34 -5.66
N GLU A 23 19.99 15.52 -5.14
CA GLU A 23 20.65 16.55 -5.94
C GLU A 23 22.05 16.13 -6.40
N LEU A 24 22.84 15.52 -5.51
CA LEU A 24 24.17 15.01 -5.85
C LEU A 24 24.06 13.98 -6.98
N MET A 25 23.16 13.00 -6.84
CA MET A 25 22.89 11.99 -7.85
C MET A 25 22.59 12.61 -9.22
N LYS A 26 21.73 13.64 -9.28
CA LYS A 26 21.40 14.34 -10.52
C LYS A 26 22.61 15.03 -11.17
N LYS A 27 23.58 15.49 -10.39
CA LYS A 27 24.74 16.26 -10.87
C LYS A 27 25.95 15.39 -11.19
N THR A 28 26.21 14.36 -10.40
CA THR A 28 27.45 13.58 -10.44
C THR A 28 27.25 12.07 -10.57
N ASP A 29 26.00 11.59 -10.60
CA ASP A 29 25.64 10.16 -10.62
C ASP A 29 26.26 9.39 -9.44
N GLN A 30 26.36 10.05 -8.28
CA GLN A 30 26.92 9.51 -7.05
C GLN A 30 26.01 9.80 -5.85
N ILE A 31 26.06 8.91 -4.86
CA ILE A 31 25.35 9.04 -3.58
C ILE A 31 26.39 8.82 -2.47
N ASP A 32 26.39 9.68 -1.45
CA ASP A 32 27.27 9.56 -0.28
C ASP A 32 26.51 9.87 1.02
N VAL A 33 25.68 8.91 1.44
CA VAL A 33 24.85 9.07 2.64
C VAL A 33 25.70 9.34 3.89
N TYR A 34 26.89 8.73 3.98
CA TYR A 34 27.73 8.82 5.17
C TYR A 34 28.33 10.22 5.34
N GLU A 35 28.95 10.76 4.30
CA GLU A 35 29.61 12.07 4.42
C GLU A 35 28.58 13.19 4.60
N TYR A 36 27.41 13.09 3.97
CA TYR A 36 26.29 14.01 4.23
C TYR A 36 25.78 13.89 5.66
N ALA A 37 25.51 12.68 6.16
CA ALA A 37 25.08 12.45 7.55
C ALA A 37 26.07 13.02 8.55
N LYS A 38 27.37 12.76 8.35
CA LYS A 38 28.45 13.29 9.18
C LYS A 38 28.50 14.82 9.16
N THR A 39 28.42 15.42 7.97
CA THR A 39 28.40 16.88 7.79
C THR A 39 27.20 17.51 8.49
N MET A 40 26.02 16.90 8.39
CA MET A 40 24.81 17.36 9.05
C MET A 40 24.91 17.29 10.57
N VAL A 41 25.38 16.17 11.13
CA VAL A 41 25.55 15.99 12.58
C VAL A 41 26.60 16.97 13.14
N ASN A 42 27.67 17.23 12.39
CA ASN A 42 28.68 18.24 12.76
C ASN A 42 28.13 19.66 12.73
N SER A 43 27.21 19.95 11.80
CA SER A 43 26.59 21.28 11.67
C SER A 43 25.54 21.52 12.75
N ARG A 44 24.79 20.47 13.12
CA ARG A 44 23.81 20.50 14.19
C ARG A 44 23.69 19.11 14.84
N PRO A 45 24.04 18.97 16.13
CA PRO A 45 23.85 17.72 16.85
C PRO A 45 22.40 17.21 16.79
N HIS A 46 22.24 15.88 16.77
CA HIS A 46 20.94 15.19 16.74
C HIS A 46 20.09 15.38 15.47
N LEU A 47 20.71 15.76 14.34
CA LEU A 47 19.97 15.85 13.07
C LEU A 47 19.59 14.48 12.50
N VAL A 48 20.49 13.49 12.60
CA VAL A 48 20.24 12.06 12.34
C VAL A 48 20.74 11.31 13.56
N ASP A 49 19.82 10.84 14.39
CA ASP A 49 20.10 10.34 15.75
C ASP A 49 19.83 8.83 15.86
N SER A 50 18.84 8.33 15.12
CA SER A 50 18.46 6.92 15.15
C SER A 50 19.03 6.11 13.99
N VAL A 51 19.39 4.85 14.28
CA VAL A 51 19.71 3.84 13.27
C VAL A 51 18.55 3.69 12.27
N ASP A 52 17.30 3.74 12.74
CA ASP A 52 16.12 3.60 11.87
C ASP A 52 16.01 4.79 10.89
N GLN A 53 16.38 6.00 11.32
CA GLN A 53 16.41 7.17 10.44
C GLN A 53 17.53 7.03 9.40
N TYR A 54 18.69 6.54 9.81
CA TYR A 54 19.81 6.30 8.91
C TYR A 54 19.45 5.22 7.87
N GLN A 55 18.87 4.09 8.30
CA GLN A 55 18.37 3.04 7.42
C GLN A 55 17.30 3.57 6.46
N PHE A 56 16.33 4.33 6.95
CA PHE A 56 15.30 4.95 6.12
C PHE A 56 15.89 5.83 5.01
N ILE A 57 16.96 6.60 5.28
CA ILE A 57 17.62 7.41 4.26
C ILE A 57 18.20 6.51 3.15
N TYR A 58 18.84 5.39 3.50
CA TYR A 58 19.35 4.43 2.50
C TYR A 58 18.21 3.80 1.70
N ASP A 59 17.16 3.32 2.37
CA ASP A 59 16.05 2.65 1.72
C ASP A 59 15.31 3.58 0.75
N ALA A 60 15.04 4.83 1.17
CA ALA A 60 14.38 5.81 0.32
C ALA A 60 15.23 6.26 -0.87
N LEU A 61 16.57 6.37 -0.72
CA LEU A 61 17.46 6.65 -1.85
C LEU A 61 17.54 5.47 -2.81
N ALA A 62 17.63 4.25 -2.28
CA ALA A 62 17.64 3.04 -3.09
C ALA A 62 16.33 2.93 -3.90
N GLU A 63 15.18 3.18 -3.28
CA GLU A 63 13.89 3.22 -3.96
C GLU A 63 13.85 4.31 -5.04
N ALA A 64 14.32 5.52 -4.74
CA ALA A 64 14.35 6.61 -5.72
C ALA A 64 15.20 6.26 -6.96
N VAL A 65 16.36 5.63 -6.76
CA VAL A 65 17.25 5.17 -7.84
C VAL A 65 16.60 4.03 -8.64
N LEU A 66 16.01 3.05 -7.97
CA LEU A 66 15.40 1.89 -8.61
C LEU A 66 14.14 2.25 -9.41
N CYS A 67 13.29 3.10 -8.83
CA CYS A 67 12.04 3.53 -9.45
C CYS A 67 12.28 4.50 -10.60
N ASN A 68 13.25 5.42 -10.46
CA ASN A 68 13.60 6.45 -11.45
C ASN A 68 12.36 7.00 -12.17
N ILE A 69 11.36 7.45 -11.38
CA ILE A 69 10.03 7.77 -11.91
C ILE A 69 10.14 9.03 -12.75
N GLU A 70 9.80 8.91 -14.03
CA GLU A 70 9.53 10.04 -14.92
C GLU A 70 8.02 10.18 -15.08
N PRO A 71 7.38 11.15 -14.39
CA PRO A 71 5.93 11.33 -14.48
C PRO A 71 5.52 11.66 -15.91
N ILE A 72 4.53 10.94 -16.40
CA ILE A 72 3.96 11.19 -17.72
C ILE A 72 3.01 12.37 -17.60
N ALA A 73 3.30 13.44 -18.33
CA ALA A 73 2.40 14.57 -18.39
C ALA A 73 1.15 14.25 -19.24
N MET A 74 0.03 14.89 -18.92
CA MET A 74 -1.26 14.62 -19.59
C MET A 74 -1.21 14.73 -21.12
N TRP A 75 -0.41 15.66 -21.66
CA TRP A 75 -0.28 15.84 -23.12
C TRP A 75 0.46 14.67 -23.79
N GLN A 76 1.34 13.97 -23.08
CA GLN A 76 2.09 12.82 -23.59
C GLN A 76 1.23 11.55 -23.66
N LEU A 77 0.11 11.49 -22.92
CA LEU A 77 -0.75 10.30 -22.88
C LEU A 77 -1.31 9.91 -24.24
N LYS A 78 -1.61 10.88 -25.12
CA LYS A 78 -2.11 10.59 -26.47
C LYS A 78 -1.09 9.82 -27.30
N GLU A 79 0.17 10.26 -27.24
CA GLU A 79 1.28 9.61 -27.93
C GLU A 79 1.51 8.20 -27.38
N ARG A 80 1.63 8.06 -26.05
CA ARG A 80 1.81 6.75 -25.40
C ARG A 80 0.66 5.80 -25.71
N SER A 81 -0.59 6.26 -25.68
CA SER A 81 -1.76 5.44 -26.03
C SER A 81 -1.75 4.98 -27.49
N SER A 82 -1.15 5.76 -28.39
CA SER A 82 -1.05 5.39 -29.81
C SER A 82 -0.05 4.26 -30.06
N MET A 83 0.97 4.12 -29.20
CA MET A 83 1.98 3.07 -29.29
C MET A 83 1.39 1.66 -29.15
N TYR A 84 0.28 1.49 -28.41
CA TYR A 84 -0.40 0.19 -28.31
C TYR A 84 -1.09 -0.26 -29.62
N LYS A 85 -1.22 0.61 -30.64
CA LYS A 85 -1.84 0.30 -31.93
C LYS A 85 -0.88 -0.37 -32.91
N ALA A 86 0.37 0.07 -32.97
CA ALA A 86 1.37 -0.50 -33.87
C ALA A 86 2.00 -1.76 -33.25
N ARG A 87 2.14 -2.84 -34.03
CA ARG A 87 2.61 -4.14 -33.50
C ARG A 87 4.01 -4.09 -32.89
N ARG A 88 4.93 -3.33 -33.50
CA ARG A 88 6.31 -3.16 -33.01
C ARG A 88 6.33 -2.40 -31.68
N ASP A 89 5.59 -1.30 -31.61
CA ASP A 89 5.56 -0.43 -30.43
C ASP A 89 4.82 -1.11 -29.27
N ARG A 90 3.82 -1.93 -29.56
CA ARG A 90 3.15 -2.77 -28.55
C ARG A 90 4.11 -3.71 -27.82
N GLN A 91 5.02 -4.37 -28.53
CA GLN A 91 5.99 -5.28 -27.88
C GLN A 91 6.93 -4.53 -26.92
N LEU A 92 7.32 -3.31 -27.28
CA LEU A 92 8.12 -2.45 -26.41
C LEU A 92 7.32 -2.04 -25.17
N MET A 93 6.03 -1.70 -25.31
CA MET A 93 5.16 -1.34 -24.18
C MET A 93 4.89 -2.53 -23.26
N GLU A 94 4.60 -3.71 -23.81
CA GLU A 94 4.43 -4.93 -23.00
C GLU A 94 5.70 -5.28 -22.21
N ALA A 95 6.88 -5.09 -22.80
CA ALA A 95 8.15 -5.29 -22.10
C ALA A 95 8.37 -4.26 -20.98
N GLN A 96 8.01 -3.00 -21.22
CA GLN A 96 8.05 -1.94 -20.21
C GLN A 96 7.07 -2.22 -19.06
N ASP A 97 5.81 -2.52 -19.37
CA ASP A 97 4.78 -2.85 -18.39
C ASP A 97 5.18 -4.09 -17.56
N ALA A 98 5.82 -5.10 -18.18
CA ALA A 98 6.34 -6.26 -17.47
C ALA A 98 7.50 -5.91 -16.53
N TYR A 99 8.39 -5.00 -16.93
CA TYR A 99 9.47 -4.50 -16.07
C TYR A 99 8.92 -3.71 -14.90
N GLU A 100 7.99 -2.78 -15.13
CA GLU A 100 7.33 -1.97 -14.11
C GLU A 100 6.59 -2.88 -13.10
N ASN A 101 5.83 -3.87 -13.58
CA ASN A 101 5.15 -4.83 -12.70
C ASN A 101 6.15 -5.66 -11.86
N LYS A 102 7.28 -6.08 -12.44
CA LYS A 102 8.31 -6.81 -11.70
C LYS A 102 8.92 -5.94 -10.60
N LEU A 103 9.16 -4.66 -10.90
CA LEU A 103 9.68 -3.70 -9.93
C LEU A 103 8.68 -3.48 -8.78
N LEU A 104 7.39 -3.31 -9.09
CA LEU A 104 6.33 -3.20 -8.08
C LEU A 104 6.30 -4.42 -7.16
N VAL A 105 6.40 -5.64 -7.69
CA VAL A 105 6.43 -6.87 -6.89
C VAL A 105 7.67 -6.92 -6.00
N MET A 106 8.82 -6.46 -6.49
CA MET A 106 10.08 -6.44 -5.74
C MET A 106 10.05 -5.45 -4.57
N LEU A 107 9.43 -4.28 -4.78
CA LEU A 107 9.33 -3.21 -3.78
C LEU A 107 8.19 -3.43 -2.79
N THR A 108 7.17 -4.21 -3.15
CA THR A 108 6.04 -4.51 -2.27
C THR A 108 6.51 -5.36 -1.08
N PRO A 109 6.39 -4.89 0.17
CA PRO A 109 6.77 -5.66 1.34
C PRO A 109 5.97 -6.97 1.42
N THR A 110 6.66 -8.07 1.70
CA THR A 110 6.00 -9.36 1.94
C THR A 110 5.40 -9.38 3.35
N LEU A 111 4.08 -9.50 3.42
CA LEU A 111 3.37 -9.65 4.69
C LEU A 111 3.66 -11.03 5.29
N ARG A 112 4.08 -11.04 6.55
CA ARG A 112 4.31 -12.27 7.32
C ARG A 112 3.00 -12.73 7.93
N ILE A 113 2.90 -14.01 8.27
CA ILE A 113 1.74 -14.57 8.98
C ILE A 113 1.45 -13.80 10.28
N GLY A 114 2.50 -13.31 10.96
CA GLY A 114 2.37 -12.49 12.16
C GLY A 114 1.75 -11.12 11.92
N ASP A 115 1.92 -10.54 10.73
CA ASP A 115 1.32 -9.26 10.37
C ASP A 115 -0.19 -9.41 10.11
N CYS A 116 -0.65 -10.63 9.78
CA CYS A 116 -2.05 -10.97 9.49
C CYS A 116 -2.67 -11.88 10.58
N ALA A 117 -2.14 -11.83 11.81
CA ALA A 117 -2.49 -12.77 12.87
C ALA A 117 -3.99 -12.76 13.20
N GLY A 118 -4.62 -11.58 13.21
CA GLY A 118 -6.05 -11.42 13.51
C GLY A 118 -6.96 -12.25 12.60
N GLY A 119 -6.65 -12.32 11.31
CA GLY A 119 -7.45 -13.10 10.35
C GLY A 119 -7.17 -14.60 10.35
N HIS A 120 -6.03 -15.02 10.90
CA HIS A 120 -5.68 -16.44 11.05
C HIS A 120 -6.16 -17.08 12.35
N ARG A 121 -6.77 -16.32 13.27
CA ARG A 121 -7.44 -16.84 14.47
C ARG A 121 -8.53 -17.87 14.10
N LEU A 122 -8.70 -18.92 14.89
CA LEU A 122 -9.62 -20.04 14.57
C LEU A 122 -11.04 -19.55 14.26
N GLU A 123 -11.53 -18.59 15.04
CA GLU A 123 -12.84 -17.93 14.94
C GLU A 123 -13.00 -17.04 13.70
N ASN A 124 -11.90 -16.61 13.08
CA ASN A 124 -11.89 -15.71 11.92
C ASN A 124 -11.54 -16.41 10.60
N ARG A 125 -10.86 -17.56 10.64
CA ARG A 125 -10.51 -18.34 9.43
C ARG A 125 -11.69 -18.59 8.51
N GLY A 126 -12.85 -18.91 9.07
CA GLY A 126 -14.09 -19.17 8.32
C GLY A 126 -14.69 -17.93 7.65
N LYS A 127 -14.26 -16.72 8.02
CA LYS A 127 -14.76 -15.44 7.49
C LYS A 127 -14.00 -14.96 6.25
N ASN A 128 -12.84 -15.55 5.96
CA ASN A 128 -12.07 -15.28 4.75
C ASN A 128 -12.56 -16.17 3.60
N ARG A 129 -12.51 -15.66 2.37
CA ARG A 129 -12.75 -16.46 1.16
C ARG A 129 -11.55 -17.31 0.79
N ASP A 130 -10.35 -16.75 0.92
CA ASP A 130 -9.07 -17.43 0.73
C ASP A 130 -8.23 -17.27 1.99
N VAL A 131 -7.68 -18.37 2.50
CA VAL A 131 -6.82 -18.36 3.69
C VAL A 131 -5.46 -17.73 3.42
N MET A 132 -5.05 -17.62 2.15
CA MET A 132 -3.80 -16.96 1.75
C MET A 132 -3.97 -15.45 1.53
N VAL A 133 -5.21 -14.96 1.48
CA VAL A 133 -5.53 -13.54 1.25
C VAL A 133 -6.22 -12.99 2.50
N VAL A 134 -5.41 -12.53 3.44
CA VAL A 134 -5.83 -12.07 4.77
C VAL A 134 -5.26 -10.67 5.00
N PRO A 135 -6.05 -9.72 5.53
CA PRO A 135 -5.60 -8.35 5.70
C PRO A 135 -4.54 -8.27 6.81
N PRO A 136 -3.54 -7.39 6.68
CA PRO A 136 -2.63 -7.11 7.77
C PRO A 136 -3.35 -6.34 8.87
N ASP A 137 -3.04 -6.66 10.13
CA ASP A 137 -3.73 -6.16 11.31
C ASP A 137 -3.61 -4.63 11.47
N HIS A 138 -2.54 -4.03 10.95
CA HIS A 138 -2.29 -2.59 11.02
C HIS A 138 -3.13 -1.75 10.04
N ALA A 139 -3.66 -2.36 8.97
CA ALA A 139 -4.47 -1.67 7.95
C ALA A 139 -5.92 -2.14 7.93
N ARG A 140 -6.31 -3.06 8.83
CA ARG A 140 -7.65 -3.65 8.85
C ARG A 140 -8.63 -2.73 9.62
N PRO A 141 -9.82 -2.45 9.06
CA PRO A 141 -10.87 -1.77 9.81
C PRO A 141 -11.43 -2.68 10.92
N TYR A 142 -11.74 -2.09 12.07
CA TYR A 142 -12.38 -2.78 13.18
C TYR A 142 -13.88 -2.53 13.16
N LEU A 143 -14.66 -3.59 13.41
CA LEU A 143 -16.10 -3.49 13.61
C LEU A 143 -16.39 -3.26 15.10
N GLN A 144 -17.24 -2.30 15.39
CA GLN A 144 -17.61 -1.87 16.73
C GLN A 144 -19.04 -2.27 17.08
N THR A 145 -19.95 -2.21 16.10
CA THR A 145 -21.34 -2.58 16.32
C THR A 145 -21.48 -4.10 16.44
N LEU A 146 -22.18 -4.56 17.48
CA LEU A 146 -22.49 -5.97 17.68
C LEU A 146 -23.39 -6.48 16.54
N HIS A 147 -23.01 -7.59 15.93
CA HIS A 147 -23.75 -8.21 14.83
C HIS A 147 -23.48 -9.71 14.76
N GLY A 148 -24.47 -10.44 14.22
CA GLY A 148 -24.40 -11.89 14.09
C GLY A 148 -24.17 -12.63 15.41
N GLU A 149 -23.86 -13.93 15.31
CA GLU A 149 -23.60 -14.81 16.45
C GLU A 149 -22.11 -15.14 16.62
N SER A 150 -21.22 -14.40 15.93
CA SER A 150 -19.79 -14.72 15.92
C SER A 150 -19.12 -14.44 17.27
N LYS A 151 -18.23 -15.34 17.69
CA LYS A 151 -17.38 -15.16 18.88
C LYS A 151 -16.45 -13.93 18.79
N ASP A 152 -16.09 -13.53 17.57
CA ASP A 152 -15.31 -12.31 17.32
C ASP A 152 -16.05 -11.45 16.30
N TYR A 153 -16.95 -10.59 16.75
CA TYR A 153 -17.67 -9.69 15.84
C TYR A 153 -16.78 -8.55 15.33
N THR A 154 -15.53 -8.38 15.79
CA THR A 154 -14.68 -7.24 15.40
C THR A 154 -13.95 -7.43 14.07
N TYR A 155 -14.01 -8.64 13.52
CA TYR A 155 -13.23 -9.06 12.35
C TYR A 155 -14.02 -9.10 11.05
N ILE A 156 -13.44 -8.49 10.01
CA ILE A 156 -13.81 -8.65 8.60
C ILE A 156 -12.56 -8.64 7.72
N ASN A 157 -12.59 -9.36 6.59
CA ASN A 157 -11.54 -9.35 5.59
C ASN A 157 -11.64 -8.09 4.71
N ALA A 158 -11.06 -7.00 5.21
CA ALA A 158 -11.00 -5.72 4.54
C ALA A 158 -9.72 -4.97 4.91
N VAL A 159 -9.34 -3.99 4.11
CA VAL A 159 -8.24 -3.04 4.40
C VAL A 159 -8.69 -1.61 4.13
N GLU A 160 -8.25 -0.68 4.96
CA GLU A 160 -8.32 0.76 4.71
C GLU A 160 -7.18 1.14 3.75
N VAL A 161 -7.49 1.94 2.74
CA VAL A 161 -6.56 2.38 1.71
C VAL A 161 -6.62 3.90 1.60
N ASP A 162 -5.45 4.53 1.63
CA ASP A 162 -5.30 5.95 1.40
C ASP A 162 -5.79 6.32 0.00
N GLY A 163 -6.51 7.43 -0.11
CA GLY A 163 -6.88 8.00 -1.38
C GLY A 163 -5.93 9.13 -1.78
N PHE A 164 -6.31 9.86 -2.84
CA PHE A 164 -5.46 10.93 -3.35
C PHE A 164 -5.37 12.13 -2.39
N THR A 165 -6.46 12.43 -1.67
CA THR A 165 -6.55 13.63 -0.83
C THR A 165 -6.66 13.35 0.65
N ARG A 166 -7.06 12.13 1.03
CA ARG A 166 -7.36 11.76 2.41
C ARG A 166 -6.79 10.38 2.73
N LYS A 167 -6.32 10.24 3.97
CA LYS A 167 -5.98 8.92 4.52
C LYS A 167 -7.24 8.09 4.74
N ASN A 168 -7.12 6.77 4.61
CA ASN A 168 -8.20 5.81 4.83
C ASN A 168 -9.50 6.19 4.06
N GLU A 169 -9.34 6.66 2.82
CA GLU A 169 -10.45 7.15 2.00
C GLU A 169 -11.29 6.01 1.41
N PHE A 170 -10.65 4.87 1.15
CA PHE A 170 -11.30 3.69 0.59
C PHE A 170 -11.19 2.52 1.55
N ILE A 171 -12.21 1.65 1.52
CA ILE A 171 -12.15 0.34 2.14
C ILE A 171 -12.23 -0.69 1.02
N VAL A 172 -11.20 -1.52 0.91
CA VAL A 172 -11.15 -2.63 -0.04
C VAL A 172 -11.47 -3.92 0.71
N THR A 173 -12.52 -4.60 0.30
CA THR A 173 -13.01 -5.85 0.92
C THR A 173 -13.29 -6.89 -0.14
N GLU A 174 -13.20 -8.16 0.23
CA GLU A 174 -13.80 -9.22 -0.59
C GLU A 174 -15.33 -9.04 -0.66
N TRP A 175 -15.96 -9.58 -1.71
CA TRP A 175 -17.42 -9.69 -1.73
C TRP A 175 -17.88 -10.48 -0.50
N PRO A 176 -18.95 -10.10 0.23
CA PRO A 176 -19.38 -10.84 1.41
C PRO A 176 -19.75 -12.29 1.10
N LYS A 177 -19.42 -13.19 2.02
CA LYS A 177 -19.95 -14.56 2.07
C LYS A 177 -21.33 -14.51 2.71
N LEU A 178 -22.17 -15.53 2.49
CA LEU A 178 -23.47 -15.63 3.19
C LEU A 178 -23.31 -15.50 4.71
N SER A 179 -22.24 -16.09 5.26
CA SER A 179 -21.93 -16.04 6.70
C SER A 179 -21.32 -14.72 7.19
N THR A 180 -21.04 -13.76 6.31
CA THR A 180 -20.39 -12.47 6.66
C THR A 180 -21.17 -11.25 6.16
N ILE A 181 -22.42 -11.43 5.70
CA ILE A 181 -23.29 -10.33 5.26
C ILE A 181 -23.51 -9.32 6.39
N ASP A 182 -23.75 -9.79 7.62
CA ASP A 182 -23.97 -8.91 8.77
C ASP A 182 -22.71 -8.09 9.09
N SER A 183 -21.54 -8.70 9.01
CA SER A 183 -20.25 -8.01 9.18
C SER A 183 -20.02 -6.98 8.09
N PHE A 184 -20.42 -7.26 6.84
CA PHE A 184 -20.31 -6.31 5.74
C PHE A 184 -21.20 -5.08 5.94
N TRP A 185 -22.46 -5.27 6.35
CA TRP A 185 -23.33 -4.13 6.63
C TRP A 185 -22.90 -3.35 7.86
N THR A 186 -22.33 -4.05 8.85
CA THR A 186 -21.71 -3.40 10.00
C THR A 186 -20.50 -2.56 9.60
N LEU A 187 -19.64 -3.06 8.71
CA LEU A 187 -18.52 -2.29 8.14
C LEU A 187 -19.02 -1.00 7.49
N VAL A 188 -20.03 -1.11 6.62
CA VAL A 188 -20.64 0.02 5.92
C VAL A 188 -21.19 1.05 6.91
N PHE A 189 -21.85 0.59 7.97
CA PHE A 189 -22.43 1.45 9.00
C PHE A 189 -21.36 2.12 9.87
N ASP A 190 -20.47 1.33 10.49
CA ASP A 190 -19.45 1.80 11.43
C ASP A 190 -18.46 2.78 10.77
N HIS A 191 -18.12 2.54 9.50
CA HIS A 191 -17.20 3.37 8.72
C HIS A 191 -17.90 4.43 7.87
N SER A 192 -19.22 4.63 8.07
CA SER A 192 -20.00 5.65 7.37
C SER A 192 -19.80 5.61 5.85
N CYS A 193 -19.83 4.42 5.26
CA CYS A 193 -19.66 4.25 3.82
C CYS A 193 -20.93 4.70 3.09
N HIS A 194 -20.80 5.69 2.20
CA HIS A 194 -21.93 6.25 1.45
C HIS A 194 -22.11 5.60 0.07
N THR A 195 -21.05 4.98 -0.45
CA THR A 195 -21.02 4.41 -1.80
C THR A 195 -20.37 3.03 -1.75
N ILE A 196 -21.03 2.05 -2.37
CA ILE A 196 -20.51 0.69 -2.54
C ILE A 196 -20.29 0.46 -4.03
N VAL A 197 -19.05 0.13 -4.40
CA VAL A 197 -18.68 -0.21 -5.79
C VAL A 197 -18.44 -1.72 -5.86
N ASN A 198 -19.24 -2.42 -6.67
CA ASN A 198 -19.07 -3.86 -6.89
C ASN A 198 -18.35 -4.12 -8.21
N LEU A 199 -17.14 -4.68 -8.13
CA LEU A 199 -16.31 -5.04 -9.30
C LEU A 199 -16.47 -6.52 -9.69
N SER A 200 -17.36 -7.28 -9.04
CA SER A 200 -17.59 -8.69 -9.38
C SER A 200 -18.44 -8.85 -10.64
N ASN A 201 -18.00 -9.74 -11.54
CA ASN A 201 -18.76 -10.10 -12.73
C ASN A 201 -19.80 -11.18 -12.37
N GLN A 202 -20.95 -10.77 -11.82
CA GLN A 202 -22.06 -11.69 -11.51
C GLN A 202 -22.84 -12.16 -12.76
N GLY A 203 -22.39 -11.80 -13.98
CA GLY A 203 -23.08 -12.11 -15.23
C GLY A 203 -22.86 -13.52 -15.79
N ASN A 204 -21.94 -14.32 -15.25
CA ASN A 204 -21.65 -15.68 -15.73
C ASN A 204 -22.35 -16.79 -14.91
N SER A 205 -23.57 -16.53 -14.44
CA SER A 205 -24.45 -17.45 -13.72
C SER A 205 -25.04 -18.58 -14.58
N ARG A 206 -24.34 -19.04 -15.63
CA ARG A 206 -24.72 -20.27 -16.36
C ARG A 206 -24.23 -21.55 -15.68
N VAL A 207 -23.35 -21.45 -14.68
CA VAL A 207 -22.77 -22.64 -14.01
C VAL A 207 -23.46 -22.96 -12.67
N SER A 208 -24.24 -22.05 -12.08
CA SER A 208 -24.87 -22.25 -10.76
C SER A 208 -26.32 -22.73 -10.79
N ARG A 209 -26.95 -22.92 -11.96
CA ARG A 209 -28.32 -23.45 -12.09
C ARG A 209 -28.43 -24.97 -12.19
N LEU A 210 -27.32 -25.71 -12.18
CA LEU A 210 -27.36 -27.19 -12.28
C LEU A 210 -27.31 -27.92 -10.93
N ASN A 211 -27.28 -27.21 -9.79
CA ASN A 211 -27.24 -27.85 -8.47
C ASN A 211 -28.55 -27.74 -7.67
N TYR A 212 -29.66 -27.38 -8.31
CA TYR A 212 -30.99 -27.44 -7.71
C TYR A 212 -32.02 -27.93 -8.74
N SER A 213 -31.96 -29.23 -9.04
CA SER A 213 -33.05 -30.01 -9.62
C SER A 213 -32.78 -31.49 -9.38
#